data_AF-A0A846RUE1-F1
#
_entry.id   AF-A0A846RUE1-F1
#
_cell.length_a   1.000
_cell.length_b   1.000
_cell.length_c   1.000
_cell.angle_alpha   90.00
_cell.angle_beta   90.00
_cell.angle_gamma   90.00
#
_symmetry.space_group_name_H-M   'P 1'
#
loop_
_entity.id
_entity.type
_entity.pdbx_description
1 polymer ?
#
loop_
_entity_poly.entity_id
_entity_poly.type
_entity_poly.pdbx_seq_one_letter_code
_entity_poly.pdbx_strand_id
1 'polypeptide(L)'
;MPYTSPEQLRDHNDDWLDYYYLRRGRDILNMIDEELIDEHRKNPEQSETYHSAKLHEVLNYFRALPVLGKTFAYAEVPYQRYRLGVVTERGKEARWVDDGVYASEQEAVHGILKYRIEELRQRLEAANGKEIR
;
A
#
# COMPACT_ATOMS: atom_id res chain seq x y z
N MET A 1 -27.46 -31.71 -4.85
CA MET A 1 -26.86 -32.09 -3.55
C MET A 1 -27.00 -30.90 -2.63
N PRO A 2 -27.75 -30.97 -1.52
CA PRO A 2 -27.74 -29.90 -0.53
C PRO A 2 -26.36 -29.81 0.13
N TYR A 3 -25.95 -28.62 0.55
CA TYR A 3 -24.77 -28.44 1.38
C TYR A 3 -24.98 -29.11 2.74
N THR A 4 -23.98 -29.85 3.21
CA THR A 4 -24.00 -30.61 4.47
C THR A 4 -23.13 -29.99 5.55
N SER A 5 -22.27 -29.00 5.21
CA SER A 5 -21.38 -28.34 6.14
C SER A 5 -21.09 -26.90 5.69
N PRO A 6 -20.96 -25.91 6.61
CA PRO A 6 -20.66 -24.52 6.27
C PRO A 6 -19.36 -24.34 5.48
N GLU A 7 -18.35 -25.20 5.69
CA GLU A 7 -17.03 -25.14 5.03
C GLU A 7 -17.11 -25.43 3.52
N GLN A 8 -18.23 -25.97 3.05
CA GLN A 8 -18.50 -26.14 1.62
C GLN A 8 -18.87 -24.83 0.93
N LEU A 9 -19.17 -23.78 1.71
CA LEU A 9 -19.47 -22.45 1.26
C LEU A 9 -18.26 -21.55 1.56
N ARG A 10 -17.64 -21.03 0.50
CA ARG A 10 -16.66 -19.94 0.62
C ARG A 10 -17.35 -18.61 0.39
N ASP A 11 -16.69 -17.53 0.80
CA ASP A 11 -17.11 -16.21 0.36
C ASP A 11 -16.77 -16.04 -1.12
N HIS A 12 -17.80 -15.86 -1.96
CA HIS A 12 -17.63 -15.62 -3.38
C HIS A 12 -17.30 -14.15 -3.69
N ASN A 13 -17.50 -13.25 -2.72
CA ASN A 13 -17.09 -11.86 -2.84
C ASN A 13 -15.57 -11.72 -3.02
N ASP A 14 -14.79 -12.68 -2.51
CA ASP A 14 -13.34 -12.70 -2.67
C ASP A 14 -12.91 -12.70 -4.15
N ASP A 15 -13.64 -13.40 -5.02
CA ASP A 15 -13.34 -13.42 -6.46
C ASP A 15 -13.50 -12.04 -7.10
N TRP A 16 -14.55 -11.32 -6.69
CA TRP A 16 -14.83 -9.98 -7.17
C TRP A 16 -13.82 -8.97 -6.60
N LEU A 17 -13.47 -9.09 -5.33
CA LEU A 17 -12.46 -8.25 -4.69
C LEU A 17 -11.09 -8.40 -5.36
N ASP A 18 -10.68 -9.63 -5.66
CA ASP A 18 -9.43 -9.90 -6.38
C ASP A 18 -9.44 -9.24 -7.77
N TYR A 19 -10.50 -9.44 -8.54
CA TYR A 19 -10.67 -8.77 -9.84
C TYR A 19 -10.61 -7.24 -9.70
N TYR A 20 -11.35 -6.68 -8.74
CA TYR A 20 -11.42 -5.24 -8.50
C TYR A 20 -10.06 -4.66 -8.15
N TYR A 21 -9.33 -5.27 -7.20
CA TYR A 21 -8.03 -4.75 -6.77
C TYR A 21 -6.96 -4.87 -7.84
N LEU A 22 -6.99 -5.90 -8.70
CA LEU A 22 -6.09 -6.02 -9.84
C LEU A 22 -6.38 -4.93 -10.89
N ARG A 23 -7.66 -4.77 -11.27
CA ARG A 23 -8.06 -3.73 -12.22
C ARG A 23 -7.74 -2.34 -11.70
N ARG A 24 -8.21 -2.02 -10.49
CA ARG A 24 -8.00 -0.71 -9.87
C ARG A 24 -6.51 -0.45 -9.62
N GLY A 25 -5.74 -1.47 -9.25
CA GLY A 25 -4.29 -1.37 -9.10
C GLY A 25 -3.60 -0.93 -10.39
N ARG A 26 -3.99 -1.50 -11.54
CA ARG A 26 -3.48 -1.08 -12.87
C ARG A 26 -3.82 0.38 -13.17
N ASP A 27 -5.07 0.79 -12.90
CA ASP A 27 -5.49 2.18 -13.09
C ASP A 27 -4.67 3.15 -12.23
N ILE A 28 -4.42 2.81 -10.96
CA ILE A 28 -3.60 3.61 -10.05
C ILE A 28 -2.15 3.70 -10.51
N LEU A 29 -1.54 2.59 -10.96
CA LEU A 29 -0.17 2.64 -11.49
C LEU A 29 -0.06 3.51 -12.74
N ASN A 30 -1.07 3.52 -13.61
CA ASN A 30 -1.08 4.39 -14.79
C ASN A 30 -1.17 5.88 -14.44
N MET A 31 -1.65 6.22 -13.24
CA MET A 31 -1.65 7.59 -12.75
C MET A 31 -0.28 7.99 -12.18
N ILE A 32 0.60 7.06 -11.82
CA ILE A 32 1.84 7.42 -11.14
C ILE A 32 2.91 7.84 -12.16
N ASP A 33 3.33 9.10 -12.08
CA ASP A 33 4.45 9.67 -12.82
C ASP A 33 5.42 10.42 -11.89
N GLU A 34 6.57 10.82 -12.43
CA GLU A 34 7.61 11.52 -11.66
C GLU A 34 7.10 12.82 -11.04
N GLU A 35 6.19 13.53 -11.72
CA GLU A 35 5.58 14.76 -11.21
C GLU A 35 4.74 14.49 -9.95
N LEU A 36 3.91 13.45 -9.94
CA LEU A 36 3.11 13.07 -8.77
C LEU A 36 4.00 12.62 -7.59
N ILE A 37 5.09 11.91 -7.87
CA ILE A 37 6.05 11.50 -6.85
C ILE A 37 6.75 12.72 -6.25
N ASP A 38 7.15 13.69 -7.07
CA ASP A 38 7.77 14.93 -6.61
C ASP A 38 6.79 15.84 -5.86
N GLU A 39 5.53 15.90 -6.30
CA GLU A 39 4.43 16.58 -5.60
C GLU A 39 4.30 16.07 -4.16
N HIS A 40 4.16 14.75 -4.01
CA HIS A 40 4.07 14.13 -2.68
C HIS A 40 5.36 14.32 -1.86
N ARG A 41 6.54 14.31 -2.50
CA ARG A 41 7.82 14.51 -1.80
C ARG A 41 7.89 15.88 -1.14
N LYS A 42 7.38 16.93 -1.80
CA LYS A 42 7.41 18.30 -1.30
C LYS A 42 6.43 18.53 -0.16
N ASN A 43 5.28 17.86 -0.17
CA ASN A 43 4.22 18.07 0.83
C ASN A 43 3.51 16.75 1.20
N PRO A 44 4.20 15.79 1.83
CA PRO A 44 3.66 14.44 2.07
C PRO A 44 2.47 14.42 3.06
N GLU A 45 2.48 15.33 4.03
CA GLU A 45 1.46 15.44 5.09
C GLU A 45 0.31 16.39 4.75
N GLN A 46 0.38 17.03 3.57
CA GLN A 46 -0.60 18.04 3.16
C GLN A 46 -0.65 19.26 4.11
N SER A 47 0.48 19.62 4.72
CA SER A 47 0.58 20.71 5.70
C SER A 47 0.64 22.10 5.07
N GLU A 48 1.15 22.21 3.84
CA GLU A 48 1.37 23.51 3.18
C GLU A 48 0.28 23.85 2.17
N THR A 49 -0.02 22.91 1.28
CA THR A 49 -0.98 23.07 0.18
C THR A 49 -1.88 21.83 0.04
N TYR A 50 -2.98 21.96 -0.69
CA TYR A 50 -3.79 20.82 -1.09
C TYR A 50 -3.07 20.00 -2.16
N HIS A 51 -3.20 18.68 -2.08
CA HIS A 51 -2.74 17.79 -3.14
C HIS A 51 -3.60 17.97 -4.39
N SER A 52 -3.02 17.66 -5.55
CA SER A 52 -3.75 17.53 -6.80
C SER A 52 -4.83 16.47 -6.66
N ALA A 53 -5.91 16.60 -7.45
CA ALA A 53 -6.96 15.60 -7.48
C ALA A 53 -6.42 14.19 -7.82
N LYS A 54 -5.40 14.15 -8.68
CA LYS A 54 -4.70 12.94 -9.08
C LYS A 54 -3.96 12.28 -7.93
N LEU A 55 -3.16 13.04 -7.16
CA LEU A 55 -2.47 12.51 -5.98
C LEU A 55 -3.49 12.08 -4.90
N HIS A 56 -4.57 12.85 -4.69
CA HIS A 56 -5.64 12.45 -3.79
C HIS A 56 -6.26 11.09 -4.15
N GLU A 57 -6.52 10.84 -5.43
CA GLU A 57 -7.07 9.56 -5.90
C GLU A 57 -6.12 8.39 -5.62
N VAL A 58 -4.83 8.56 -5.89
CA VAL A 58 -3.79 7.57 -5.59
C VAL A 58 -3.70 7.30 -4.08
N LEU A 59 -3.66 8.35 -3.26
CA LEU A 59 -3.59 8.21 -1.81
C LEU A 59 -4.83 7.56 -1.23
N ASN A 60 -6.02 7.87 -1.74
CA ASN A 60 -7.27 7.26 -1.29
C ASN A 60 -7.27 5.74 -1.51
N TYR A 61 -6.76 5.28 -2.66
CA TYR A 61 -6.59 3.85 -2.90
C TYR A 61 -5.69 3.19 -1.84
N PHE A 62 -4.49 3.71 -1.62
CA PHE A 62 -3.55 3.13 -0.65
C PHE A 62 -4.03 3.25 0.80
N ARG A 63 -4.74 4.33 1.15
CA ARG A 63 -5.29 4.54 2.49
C ARG A 63 -6.47 3.60 2.79
N ALA A 64 -7.22 3.17 1.77
CA ALA A 64 -8.34 2.25 1.94
C ALA A 64 -7.94 0.75 1.99
N LEU A 65 -6.68 0.41 1.72
CA LEU A 65 -6.23 -0.98 1.75
C LEU A 65 -6.36 -1.61 3.17
N PRO A 66 -6.57 -2.94 3.24
CA PRO A 66 -6.60 -3.70 4.48
C PRO A 66 -5.41 -3.39 5.40
N VAL A 67 -5.63 -3.47 6.71
CA VAL A 67 -4.62 -3.12 7.72
C VAL A 67 -3.48 -4.15 7.77
N LEU A 68 -3.81 -5.44 7.66
CA LEU A 68 -2.78 -6.49 7.62
C LEU A 68 -1.95 -6.36 6.34
N GLY A 69 -0.63 -6.34 6.49
CA GLY A 69 0.31 -6.07 5.40
C GLY A 69 0.50 -4.59 5.08
N LYS A 70 -0.18 -3.67 5.78
CA LYS A 70 -0.05 -2.23 5.54
C LYS A 70 1.22 -1.68 6.17
N THR A 71 1.88 -0.77 5.45
CA THR A 71 3.10 -0.11 5.94
C THR A 71 2.83 1.11 6.80
N PHE A 72 3.71 1.37 7.77
CA PHE A 72 3.66 2.50 8.69
C PHE A 72 5.07 3.03 9.02
N ALA A 73 5.14 4.27 9.51
CA ALA A 73 6.36 4.91 9.95
C ALA A 73 6.53 4.69 11.45
N TYR A 74 7.68 4.18 11.86
CA TYR A 74 8.06 3.97 13.25
C TYR A 74 9.12 4.98 13.65
N ALA A 75 8.83 5.81 14.65
CA ALA A 75 9.80 6.71 15.25
C ALA A 75 10.72 5.92 16.19
N GLU A 76 11.86 5.46 15.68
CA GLU A 76 12.91 4.81 16.48
C GLU A 76 13.50 5.80 17.48
N VAL A 77 13.77 7.03 17.02
CA VAL A 77 14.07 8.18 17.86
C VAL A 77 13.20 9.35 17.36
N PRO A 78 12.24 9.84 18.17
CA PRO A 78 11.35 10.92 17.76
C PRO A 78 12.12 12.12 17.21
N TYR A 79 11.66 12.65 16.08
CA TYR A 79 12.23 13.80 15.38
C TYR A 79 13.67 13.62 14.86
N GLN A 80 14.20 12.38 14.83
CA GLN A 80 15.57 12.12 14.39
C GLN A 80 15.73 10.88 13.52
N ARG A 81 15.05 9.77 13.87
CA ARG A 81 15.25 8.47 13.23
C ARG A 81 13.93 7.74 13.08
N TYR A 82 13.59 7.47 11.84
CA TYR A 82 12.36 6.77 11.47
C TYR A 82 12.69 5.55 10.62
N ARG A 83 11.89 4.49 10.78
CA ARG A 83 11.98 3.25 10.01
C ARG A 83 10.61 2.85 9.49
N LEU A 84 10.57 2.06 8.43
CA LEU A 84 9.33 1.53 7.90
C LEU A 84 9.05 0.15 8.47
N GLY A 85 7.84 -0.03 8.99
CA GLY A 85 7.31 -1.30 9.45
C GLY A 85 6.11 -1.72 8.63
N VAL A 86 5.82 -3.01 8.63
CA VAL A 86 4.62 -3.62 8.02
C VAL A 86 3.81 -4.29 9.11
N VAL A 87 2.52 -3.95 9.17
CA VAL A 87 1.60 -4.49 10.18
C VAL A 87 1.38 -5.98 9.94
N THR A 88 1.57 -6.75 11.00
CA THR A 88 1.37 -8.20 11.06
C THR A 88 0.14 -8.54 11.91
N GLU A 89 -0.09 -9.83 12.11
CA GLU A 89 -1.13 -10.31 13.02
C GLU A 89 -0.94 -9.80 14.46
N ARG A 90 -2.05 -9.73 15.18
CA ARG A 90 -2.07 -9.32 16.59
C ARG A 90 -1.15 -10.21 17.43
N GLY A 91 -0.30 -9.59 18.25
CA GLY A 91 0.63 -10.30 19.12
C GLY A 91 1.91 -10.79 18.43
N LYS A 92 2.08 -10.52 17.13
CA LYS A 92 3.34 -10.72 16.40
C LYS A 92 4.04 -9.38 16.19
N GLU A 93 5.37 -9.42 16.18
CA GLU A 93 6.18 -8.25 15.84
C GLU A 93 5.96 -7.83 14.39
N ALA A 94 6.04 -6.52 14.14
CA ALA A 94 5.98 -5.96 12.81
C ALA A 94 7.15 -6.48 11.96
N ARG A 95 6.91 -6.66 10.66
CA ARG A 95 7.99 -6.92 9.71
C ARG A 95 8.65 -5.60 9.35
N TRP A 96 9.94 -5.48 9.59
CA TRP A 96 10.71 -4.29 9.22
C TRP A 96 11.05 -4.29 7.73
N VAL A 97 10.93 -3.13 7.11
CA VAL A 97 11.43 -2.88 5.75
C VAL A 97 12.91 -2.52 5.85
N ASP A 98 13.74 -3.12 4.99
CA ASP A 98 15.18 -2.86 4.93
C ASP A 98 15.49 -1.81 3.85
N ASP A 99 15.04 -0.57 4.05
CA ASP A 99 15.29 0.56 3.15
C ASP A 99 16.14 1.68 3.80
N GLY A 100 16.67 1.41 4.99
CA GLY A 100 17.51 2.34 5.74
C GLY A 100 16.75 3.08 6.86
N VAL A 101 17.21 4.30 7.15
CA VAL A 101 16.68 5.17 8.19
C VAL A 101 16.35 6.51 7.56
N TYR A 102 15.18 7.03 7.91
CA TYR A 102 14.71 8.35 7.49
C TYR A 102 14.97 9.37 8.59
N ALA A 103 15.36 10.59 8.20
CA ALA A 103 15.73 11.65 9.13
C ALA A 103 14.51 12.40 9.68
N SER A 104 13.37 12.32 8.99
CA SER A 104 12.13 12.99 9.38
C SER A 104 10.89 12.14 9.10
N GLU A 105 9.77 12.51 9.74
CA GLU A 105 8.47 11.88 9.50
C GLU A 105 8.02 12.06 8.05
N GLN A 106 8.20 13.26 7.49
CA GLN A 106 7.89 13.57 6.10
C GLN A 106 8.62 12.66 5.11
N GLU A 107 9.92 12.44 5.32
CA GLU A 107 10.71 11.52 4.50
C GLU A 107 10.20 10.07 4.62
N ALA A 108 9.86 9.62 5.83
CA ALA A 108 9.32 8.28 6.05
C ALA A 108 7.92 8.11 5.42
N VAL A 109 7.05 9.12 5.50
CA VAL A 109 5.71 9.12 4.85
C VAL A 109 5.86 9.05 3.33
N HIS A 110 6.82 9.77 2.75
CA HIS A 110 7.14 9.64 1.34
C HIS A 110 7.75 8.28 0.98
N GLY A 111 8.60 7.71 1.85
CA GLY A 111 9.11 6.35 1.75
C GLY A 111 7.99 5.31 1.70
N ILE A 112 6.96 5.47 2.54
CA ILE A 112 5.77 4.59 2.55
C ILE A 112 5.07 4.59 1.20
N LEU A 113 4.89 5.75 0.57
CA LEU A 113 4.26 5.84 -0.75
C LEU A 113 5.09 5.04 -1.76
N LYS A 114 6.41 5.26 -1.82
CA LYS A 114 7.31 4.54 -2.73
C LYS A 114 7.25 3.03 -2.54
N TYR A 115 7.34 2.57 -1.29
CA TYR A 115 7.26 1.14 -0.96
C TYR A 115 5.92 0.54 -1.42
N ARG A 116 4.80 1.22 -1.20
CA ARG A 116 3.47 0.72 -1.61
C ARG A 116 3.28 0.67 -3.13
N ILE A 117 3.87 1.62 -3.86
CA ILE A 117 3.87 1.61 -5.32
C ILE A 117 4.63 0.38 -5.84
N GLU A 118 5.77 0.08 -5.23
CA GLU A 118 6.58 -1.06 -5.60
C GLU A 118 5.89 -2.39 -5.27
N GLU A 119 5.28 -2.52 -4.08
CA GLU A 119 4.45 -3.70 -3.77
C GLU A 119 3.27 -3.87 -4.73
N LEU A 120 2.64 -2.78 -5.15
CA LEU A 120 1.55 -2.83 -6.12
C LEU A 120 2.05 -3.34 -7.49
N ARG A 121 3.21 -2.87 -7.96
CA ARG A 121 3.84 -3.37 -9.20
C ARG A 121 4.11 -4.87 -9.11
N GLN A 122 4.79 -5.30 -8.06
CA GLN A 122 5.13 -6.71 -7.85
C GLN A 122 3.88 -7.60 -7.78
N ARG A 123 2.82 -7.13 -7.11
CA ARG A 123 1.54 -7.86 -7.02
C ARG A 123 0.90 -8.06 -8.41
N LEU A 124 0.92 -7.02 -9.25
CA LEU A 124 0.32 -7.09 -10.59
C LEU A 124 1.16 -7.96 -11.54
N GLU A 125 2.49 -7.91 -11.44
CA GLU A 125 3.38 -8.80 -12.19
C GLU A 125 3.15 -10.27 -11.81
N ALA A 126 3.06 -10.57 -10.51
CA ALA A 126 2.77 -11.91 -10.02
C ALA A 126 1.39 -12.44 -10.50
N ALA A 127 0.40 -11.56 -10.64
CA ALA A 127 -0.92 -11.91 -11.17
C ALA A 127 -0.86 -12.23 -12.68
N ASN A 128 -0.15 -11.43 -13.47
CA ASN A 128 0.02 -11.68 -14.91
C ASN A 128 0.79 -13.00 -15.17
N GLY A 129 1.76 -13.35 -14.31
CA GLY A 129 2.50 -14.61 -14.40
C GLY A 129 1.67 -15.86 -14.09
N LYS A 130 0.54 -15.72 -13.38
CA LYS A 130 -0.40 -16.83 -13.12
C LYS A 130 -1.38 -17.10 -14.27
N GLU A 131 -1.61 -16.15 -15.18
CA GLU A 131 -2.50 -16.34 -16.33
C GLU A 131 -1.86 -17.17 -17.47
N ILE A 132 -0.56 -17.48 -17.42
CA ILE A 132 0.20 -18.19 -18.47
C ILE A 132 0.53 -19.66 -18.07
N ARG A 133 -0.16 -20.26 -17.10
CA ARG A 133 0.02 -21.67 -16.73
C ARG A 133 -1.28 -22.47 -16.75
#